data_AF-S9SR89-F1
#
_entry.id   AF-S9SR89-F1
#
_cell.length_a   1.000
_cell.length_b   1.000
_cell.length_c   1.000
_cell.angle_alpha   90.00
_cell.angle_beta   90.00
_cell.angle_gamma   90.00
#
_symmetry.space_group_name_H-M   'P 1'
#
loop_
_entity.id
_entity.type
_entity.pdbx_description
1 polymer ?
#
loop_
_entity_poly.entity_id
_entity_poly.type
_entity_poly.pdbx_seq_one_letter_code
_entity_poly.pdbx_strand_id
1 'polypeptide(L)'
;MKKWVYLVSGVVIGALVATAGNAFADQIKSLVGKKVTGEYTVVVNGKELSDKGAVIDGRTNVPVRGVSQALGADIRVEGKKILVTSSKQEVSNSVGGSTGPVSSNNKYLGDSKESLEVLRDSIKNNRIKPAVEGRKNIVAEIEILKTSGMNGEPSPGLAAKETQLKEYDEIIANATEELRLVEEALATKK
;
A
#
# COMPACT_ATOMS: atom_id res chain seq x y z
N MET A 1 -28.05 60.32 31.28
CA MET A 1 -27.14 59.47 30.48
C MET A 1 -27.43 57.96 30.53
N LYS A 2 -28.57 57.49 31.06
CA LYS A 2 -28.86 56.05 31.25
C LYS A 2 -29.45 55.34 30.03
N LYS A 3 -29.92 56.07 29.01
CA LYS A 3 -30.53 55.49 27.79
C LYS A 3 -29.49 55.00 26.77
N TRP A 4 -28.27 55.51 26.82
CA TRP A 4 -27.19 55.14 25.88
C TRP A 4 -26.43 53.88 26.33
N VAL A 5 -26.49 53.53 27.62
CA VAL A 5 -25.89 52.29 28.16
C VAL A 5 -26.49 51.03 27.53
N TYR A 6 -27.80 51.02 27.25
CA TYR A 6 -28.45 49.88 26.59
C TYR A 6 -28.05 49.75 25.12
N LEU A 7 -27.81 50.87 24.44
CA LEU A 7 -27.36 50.86 23.05
C LEU A 7 -25.91 50.32 22.96
N VAL A 8 -25.03 50.79 23.83
CA VAL A 8 -23.63 50.32 23.88
C VAL A 8 -23.55 48.85 24.28
N SER A 9 -24.37 48.41 25.25
CA SER A 9 -24.44 46.98 25.65
C SER A 9 -24.92 46.07 24.50
N GLY A 10 -25.94 46.51 23.75
CA GLY A 10 -26.43 45.78 22.57
C GLY A 10 -25.40 45.66 21.45
N VAL A 11 -24.59 46.70 21.22
CA VAL A 11 -23.51 46.67 20.21
C VAL A 11 -22.39 45.71 20.61
N VAL A 12 -22.03 45.64 21.90
CA VAL A 12 -20.98 44.73 22.38
C VAL A 12 -21.43 43.26 22.28
N ILE A 13 -22.69 42.96 22.65
CA ILE A 13 -23.27 41.63 22.50
C ILE A 13 -23.45 41.26 21.03
N GLY A 14 -23.87 42.21 20.18
CA GLY A 14 -23.95 42.03 18.75
C GLY A 14 -22.60 41.74 18.10
N ALA A 15 -21.54 42.43 18.52
CA ALA A 15 -20.17 42.19 18.05
C ALA A 15 -19.62 40.82 18.48
N LEU A 16 -19.94 40.37 19.70
CA LEU A 16 -19.59 39.03 20.18
C LEU A 16 -20.31 37.92 19.40
N VAL A 17 -21.59 38.10 19.08
CA VAL A 17 -22.34 37.12 18.27
C VAL A 17 -21.90 37.16 16.79
N ALA A 18 -21.57 38.33 16.25
CA ALA A 18 -21.09 38.48 14.88
C ALA A 18 -19.71 37.84 14.66
N THR A 19 -18.82 37.89 15.65
CA THR A 19 -17.49 37.23 15.57
C THR A 19 -17.58 35.71 15.67
N ALA A 20 -18.59 35.17 16.38
CA ALA A 20 -18.86 33.74 16.38
C ALA A 20 -19.41 33.23 15.03
N GLY A 21 -20.21 34.04 14.32
CA GLY A 21 -20.82 33.66 13.04
C GLY A 21 -19.83 33.32 11.91
N ASN A 22 -18.67 33.99 11.87
CA ASN A 22 -17.66 33.75 10.84
C ASN A 22 -16.90 32.42 11.02
N ALA A 23 -16.84 31.84 12.24
CA ALA A 23 -16.16 30.57 12.49
C ALA A 23 -17.00 29.34 12.12
N PHE A 24 -18.34 29.46 12.12
CA PHE A 24 -19.23 28.36 11.74
C PHE A 24 -19.41 28.22 10.21
N ALA A 25 -19.19 29.29 9.44
CA ALA A 25 -19.34 29.26 7.98
C ALA A 25 -18.30 28.35 7.29
N ASP A 26 -17.06 28.29 7.81
CA ASP A 26 -16.01 27.42 7.27
C ASP A 26 -16.18 25.94 7.68
N GLN A 27 -16.82 25.64 8.82
CA GLN A 27 -17.08 24.26 9.24
C GLN A 27 -18.26 23.60 8.52
N ILE A 28 -19.25 24.37 8.05
CA ILE A 28 -20.46 23.80 7.41
C ILE A 28 -20.30 23.67 5.88
N LYS A 29 -19.36 24.40 5.26
CA LYS A 29 -19.15 24.37 3.80
C LYS A 29 -18.32 23.16 3.30
N SER A 30 -17.93 22.23 4.16
CA SER A 30 -17.02 21.14 3.74
C SER A 30 -17.70 19.87 3.20
N LEU A 31 -19.04 19.80 3.12
CA LEU A 31 -19.72 18.59 2.61
C LEU A 31 -20.86 18.82 1.62
N VAL A 32 -21.43 20.03 1.53
CA VAL A 32 -22.43 20.36 0.51
C VAL A 32 -21.72 21.09 -0.63
N GLY A 33 -21.26 20.34 -1.62
CA GLY A 33 -20.65 20.93 -2.83
C GLY A 33 -19.37 20.29 -3.35
N LYS A 34 -18.99 19.06 -2.95
CA LYS A 34 -18.02 18.31 -3.76
C LYS A 34 -18.67 18.00 -5.11
N LYS A 35 -18.35 18.83 -6.09
CA LYS A 35 -18.72 18.63 -7.48
C LYS A 35 -18.08 17.31 -7.91
N VAL A 36 -18.90 16.31 -8.24
CA VAL A 36 -18.45 15.16 -9.01
C VAL A 36 -17.83 15.73 -10.28
N THR A 37 -16.50 15.71 -10.35
CA THR A 37 -15.76 16.40 -11.41
C THR A 37 -15.78 15.59 -12.71
N GLY A 38 -16.25 14.35 -12.65
CA GLY A 38 -16.56 13.51 -13.79
C GLY A 38 -17.15 12.16 -13.37
N GLU A 39 -18.02 11.63 -14.22
CA GLU A 39 -18.50 10.26 -14.15
C GLU A 39 -17.74 9.42 -15.18
N TYR A 40 -17.20 8.27 -14.77
CA TYR A 40 -16.52 7.34 -15.66
C TYR A 40 -17.35 6.07 -15.85
N THR A 41 -17.50 5.64 -17.09
CA THR A 41 -18.07 4.31 -17.38
C THR A 41 -17.05 3.25 -16.97
N VAL A 42 -17.47 2.29 -16.17
CA VAL A 42 -16.62 1.20 -15.69
C VAL A 42 -16.94 -0.04 -16.50
N VAL A 43 -15.95 -0.55 -17.24
CA VAL A 43 -16.09 -1.75 -18.07
C VAL A 43 -15.35 -2.89 -17.40
N VAL A 44 -16.04 -4.00 -17.13
CA VAL A 44 -15.47 -5.20 -16.52
C VAL A 44 -15.77 -6.39 -17.42
N ASN A 45 -14.74 -7.12 -17.86
CA ASN A 45 -14.88 -8.25 -18.80
C ASN A 45 -15.67 -7.92 -20.09
N GLY A 46 -15.53 -6.70 -20.60
CA GLY A 46 -16.24 -6.24 -21.81
C GLY A 46 -17.72 -5.89 -21.60
N LYS A 47 -18.22 -5.94 -20.36
CA LYS A 47 -19.56 -5.44 -20.00
C LYS A 47 -19.47 -4.12 -19.26
N GLU A 48 -20.26 -3.14 -19.70
CA GLU A 48 -20.41 -1.87 -19.00
C GLU A 48 -21.25 -2.06 -17.74
N LEU A 49 -20.77 -1.53 -16.61
CA LEU A 49 -21.51 -1.50 -15.36
C LEU A 49 -22.52 -0.35 -15.40
N SER A 50 -23.74 -0.63 -14.93
CA SER A 50 -24.79 0.38 -14.78
C SER A 50 -24.41 1.47 -13.77
N ASP A 51 -23.57 1.13 -12.79
CA ASP A 51 -23.09 2.06 -11.79
C ASP A 51 -21.80 2.74 -12.29
N LYS A 52 -21.86 4.06 -12.46
CA LYS A 52 -20.72 4.88 -12.90
C LYS A 52 -19.72 5.09 -11.77
N GLY A 53 -18.43 5.14 -12.11
CA GLY A 53 -17.38 5.56 -11.19
C GLY A 53 -17.44 7.07 -10.98
N ALA A 54 -17.27 7.52 -9.74
CA ALA A 54 -17.31 8.94 -9.39
C ALA A 54 -15.91 9.41 -8.98
N VAL A 55 -15.45 10.52 -9.55
CA VAL A 55 -14.21 11.15 -9.09
C VAL A 55 -14.50 12.11 -7.95
N ILE A 56 -13.91 11.83 -6.79
CA ILE A 56 -13.99 12.64 -5.57
C ILE A 56 -12.56 12.99 -5.17
N ASP A 57 -12.24 14.29 -5.06
CA ASP A 57 -10.90 14.81 -4.73
C ASP A 57 -9.76 14.32 -5.64
N GLY A 58 -10.03 14.18 -6.94
CA GLY A 58 -9.04 13.66 -7.89
C GLY A 58 -8.77 12.16 -7.77
N ARG A 59 -9.53 11.43 -6.94
CA ARG A 59 -9.49 9.96 -6.84
C ARG A 59 -10.75 9.36 -7.47
N THR A 60 -10.57 8.40 -8.35
CA THR A 60 -11.66 7.67 -8.99
C THR A 60 -12.17 6.59 -8.04
N ASN A 61 -13.39 6.76 -7.55
CA ASN A 61 -14.09 5.77 -6.74
C ASN A 61 -14.96 4.92 -7.64
N VAL A 62 -14.78 3.61 -7.54
CA VAL A 62 -15.49 2.63 -8.36
C VAL A 62 -16.45 1.84 -7.46
N PRO A 63 -17.70 1.61 -7.89
CA PRO A 63 -18.67 0.83 -7.13
C PRO A 63 -18.20 -0.62 -7.01
N VAL A 64 -17.67 -0.98 -5.83
CA VAL A 64 -17.15 -2.32 -5.53
C VAL A 64 -18.19 -3.42 -5.79
N ARG A 65 -19.48 -3.13 -5.55
CA ARG A 65 -20.57 -4.07 -5.79
C ARG A 65 -20.72 -4.44 -7.27
N GLY A 66 -20.72 -3.44 -8.15
CA GLY A 66 -20.79 -3.66 -9.59
C GLY A 66 -19.58 -4.45 -10.09
N VAL A 67 -18.38 -4.06 -9.66
CA VAL A 67 -17.13 -4.73 -10.05
C VAL A 67 -17.11 -6.18 -9.59
N SER A 68 -17.42 -6.46 -8.34
CA SER A 68 -17.43 -7.83 -7.83
C SER A 68 -18.50 -8.69 -8.50
N GLN A 69 -19.69 -8.17 -8.78
CA GLN A 69 -20.72 -8.91 -9.51
C GLN A 69 -20.27 -9.28 -10.94
N ALA A 70 -19.62 -8.36 -11.65
CA ALA A 70 -19.07 -8.64 -12.97
C ALA A 70 -17.86 -9.58 -12.96
N LEU A 71 -17.16 -9.67 -11.82
CA LEU A 71 -16.04 -10.58 -11.60
C LEU A 71 -16.45 -11.91 -10.93
N GLY A 72 -17.73 -12.11 -10.61
CA GLY A 72 -18.22 -13.33 -9.93
C GLY A 72 -17.74 -13.46 -8.48
N ALA A 73 -17.46 -12.35 -7.80
CA ALA A 73 -17.12 -12.32 -6.39
C ALA A 73 -18.34 -12.04 -5.51
N ASP A 74 -18.48 -12.83 -4.43
CA ASP A 74 -19.47 -12.67 -3.38
C ASP A 74 -19.04 -11.55 -2.41
N ILE A 75 -19.91 -10.57 -2.19
CA ILE A 75 -19.67 -9.49 -1.22
C ILE A 75 -20.61 -9.64 -0.04
N ARG A 76 -20.03 -9.66 1.16
CA ARG A 76 -20.75 -9.63 2.43
C ARG A 76 -20.31 -8.42 3.23
N VAL A 77 -21.25 -7.77 3.91
CA VAL A 77 -20.95 -6.66 4.82
C VAL A 77 -21.20 -7.14 6.24
N GLU A 78 -20.18 -7.03 7.09
CA GLU A 78 -20.26 -7.38 8.50
C GLU A 78 -19.79 -6.21 9.35
N GLY A 79 -20.73 -5.53 10.01
CA GLY A 79 -20.47 -4.33 10.80
C GLY A 79 -19.86 -3.20 9.95
N LYS A 80 -18.62 -2.80 10.26
CA LYS A 80 -17.84 -1.79 9.52
C LYS A 80 -16.86 -2.40 8.52
N LYS A 81 -16.96 -3.70 8.22
CA LYS A 81 -16.07 -4.43 7.31
C LYS A 81 -16.85 -4.88 6.07
N ILE A 82 -16.20 -4.76 4.91
CA ILE A 82 -16.69 -5.30 3.64
C ILE A 82 -15.81 -6.50 3.31
N LEU A 83 -16.40 -7.69 3.25
CA LEU A 83 -15.74 -8.94 2.90
C LEU A 83 -16.03 -9.23 1.43
N VAL A 84 -15.00 -9.48 0.65
CA VAL A 84 -15.10 -9.83 -0.78
C VAL A 84 -14.47 -11.20 -0.97
N THR A 85 -15.25 -12.16 -1.43
CA THR A 85 -14.87 -13.57 -1.60
C THR A 85 -15.04 -13.93 -3.08
N SER A 86 -13.96 -14.15 -3.82
CA SER A 86 -14.07 -14.60 -5.20
C SER A 86 -14.15 -16.12 -5.23
N SER A 87 -15.26 -16.69 -5.69
CA SER A 87 -15.38 -18.11 -6.01
C SER A 87 -14.69 -18.41 -7.34
N LYS A 88 -13.39 -18.07 -7.43
CA LYS A 88 -12.53 -18.81 -8.35
C LYS A 88 -12.53 -20.23 -7.81
N GLN A 89 -12.90 -21.19 -8.65
CA GLN A 89 -12.73 -22.61 -8.34
C GLN A 89 -11.44 -22.80 -7.57
N GLU A 90 -11.61 -23.36 -6.38
CA GLU A 90 -10.53 -23.76 -5.52
C GLU A 90 -9.53 -24.61 -6.33
N VAL A 91 -8.31 -24.11 -6.48
CA VAL A 91 -7.19 -25.02 -6.21
C VAL A 91 -7.22 -25.16 -4.70
N SER A 92 -7.87 -26.22 -4.25
CA SER A 92 -8.21 -26.47 -2.86
C SER A 92 -6.93 -26.56 -2.03
N ASN A 93 -6.70 -25.53 -1.24
CA ASN A 93 -5.89 -25.60 -0.04
C ASN A 93 -6.68 -26.44 1.00
N SER A 94 -6.84 -27.73 0.71
CA SER A 94 -7.31 -28.71 1.69
C SER A 94 -6.16 -28.98 2.67
N VAL A 95 -6.10 -28.16 3.72
CA VAL A 95 -5.43 -28.52 4.98
C VAL A 95 -6.20 -29.69 5.57
N GLY A 96 -5.66 -30.90 5.43
CA GLY A 96 -6.23 -32.10 6.03
C GLY A 96 -5.54 -33.37 5.55
N GLY A 97 -4.46 -33.78 6.21
CA GLY A 97 -3.98 -35.16 6.10
C GLY A 97 -2.49 -35.40 6.33
N SER A 98 -2.14 -35.56 7.60
CA SER A 98 -1.25 -36.62 8.12
C SER A 98 -0.06 -36.11 8.92
N THR A 99 -0.21 -36.30 10.23
CA THR A 99 0.82 -36.43 11.25
C THR A 99 1.84 -37.50 10.83
N GLY A 100 2.94 -37.06 10.24
CA GLY A 100 4.21 -37.76 10.26
C GLY A 100 5.26 -36.81 10.83
N PRO A 101 6.12 -37.23 11.79
CA PRO A 101 7.13 -36.34 12.34
C PRO A 101 8.25 -36.25 11.31
N VAL A 102 8.18 -35.27 10.40
CA VAL A 102 9.37 -34.85 9.66
C VAL A 102 9.50 -33.35 9.85
N SER A 103 10.40 -33.04 10.77
CA SER A 103 10.87 -31.72 11.12
C SER A 103 11.51 -31.05 9.90
N SER A 104 10.75 -30.20 9.21
CA SER A 104 11.28 -29.23 8.24
C SER A 104 10.21 -28.16 7.99
N ASN A 105 10.31 -27.03 8.69
CA ASN A 105 9.37 -25.89 8.65
C ASN A 105 9.42 -25.07 7.34
N ASN A 106 9.70 -25.69 6.21
CA ASN A 106 9.85 -24.98 4.95
C ASN A 106 8.47 -24.77 4.28
N LYS A 107 8.08 -23.50 4.18
CA LYS A 107 6.79 -23.03 3.64
C LYS A 107 6.51 -23.54 2.21
N TYR A 108 7.54 -23.84 1.42
CA TYR A 108 7.44 -24.14 0.00
C TYR A 108 7.36 -25.65 -0.32
N LEU A 109 7.42 -26.54 0.69
CA LEU A 109 7.38 -28.00 0.49
C LEU A 109 6.07 -28.52 -0.12
N GLY A 110 4.98 -27.77 0.02
CA GLY A 110 3.67 -28.10 -0.55
C GLY A 110 3.51 -27.76 -2.03
N ASP A 111 4.41 -26.93 -2.59
CA ASP A 111 4.24 -26.38 -3.94
C ASP A 111 4.67 -27.37 -5.04
N SER A 112 4.14 -27.15 -6.26
CA SER A 112 4.54 -27.94 -7.44
C SER A 112 5.94 -27.56 -7.91
N LYS A 113 6.63 -28.50 -8.56
CA LYS A 113 7.99 -28.28 -9.07
C LYS A 113 8.05 -27.09 -10.03
N GLU A 114 7.07 -26.98 -10.93
CA GLU A 114 6.98 -25.89 -11.92
C GLU A 114 6.79 -24.55 -11.22
N SER A 115 5.94 -24.51 -10.19
CA SER A 115 5.69 -23.30 -9.40
C SER A 115 6.95 -22.84 -8.67
N LEU A 116 7.71 -23.80 -8.11
CA LEU A 116 8.97 -23.54 -7.42
C LEU A 116 10.08 -23.09 -8.38
N GLU A 117 10.16 -23.63 -9.60
CA GLU A 117 11.12 -23.19 -10.62
C GLU A 117 10.85 -21.75 -11.08
N VAL A 118 9.57 -21.42 -11.33
CA VAL A 118 9.16 -20.05 -11.64
C VAL A 118 9.49 -19.10 -10.50
N LEU A 119 9.20 -19.52 -9.25
CA LEU A 119 9.48 -18.72 -8.06
C LEU A 119 10.99 -18.49 -7.90
N ARG A 120 11.83 -19.54 -8.02
CA ARG A 120 13.29 -19.45 -8.01
C ARG A 120 13.78 -18.42 -9.03
N ASP A 121 13.29 -18.50 -10.27
CA ASP A 121 13.71 -17.59 -11.34
C ASP A 121 13.26 -16.16 -11.09
N SER A 122 12.06 -15.97 -10.54
CA SER A 122 11.56 -14.66 -10.15
C SER A 122 12.42 -14.03 -9.05
N ILE A 123 12.79 -14.81 -8.01
CA ILE A 123 13.62 -14.32 -6.90
C ILE A 123 15.01 -13.97 -7.43
N LYS A 124 15.61 -14.83 -8.24
CA LYS A 124 16.95 -14.60 -8.80
C LYS A 124 16.98 -13.39 -9.73
N ASN A 125 16.06 -13.32 -10.69
CA ASN A 125 16.12 -12.33 -11.76
C ASN A 125 15.47 -10.99 -11.40
N ASN A 126 14.39 -10.99 -10.62
CA ASN A 126 13.61 -9.78 -10.35
C ASN A 126 13.91 -9.19 -8.97
N ARG A 127 14.55 -9.93 -8.05
CA ARG A 127 14.86 -9.45 -6.69
C ARG A 127 16.36 -9.38 -6.44
N ILE A 128 17.06 -10.51 -6.52
CA ILE A 128 18.49 -10.59 -6.17
C ILE A 128 19.33 -9.79 -7.16
N LYS A 129 19.22 -10.05 -8.48
CA LYS A 129 20.00 -9.33 -9.50
C LYS A 129 19.91 -7.79 -9.40
N PRO A 130 18.71 -7.17 -9.42
CA PRO A 130 18.60 -5.72 -9.32
C PRO A 130 19.05 -5.18 -7.96
N ALA A 131 18.83 -5.92 -6.86
CA ALA A 131 19.30 -5.50 -5.54
C ALA A 131 20.83 -5.51 -5.45
N VAL A 132 21.50 -6.53 -6.00
CA VAL A 132 22.97 -6.60 -6.06
C VAL A 132 23.55 -5.48 -6.94
N GLU A 133 22.89 -5.17 -8.05
CA GLU A 133 23.29 -4.07 -8.93
C GLU A 133 23.09 -2.70 -8.28
N GLY A 134 21.95 -2.47 -7.62
CA GLY A 134 21.69 -1.28 -6.81
C GLY A 134 22.72 -1.11 -5.70
N ARG A 135 23.01 -2.18 -4.96
CA ARG A 135 24.06 -2.22 -3.93
C ARG A 135 25.42 -1.79 -4.49
N LYS A 136 25.81 -2.33 -5.65
CA LYS A 136 27.09 -1.99 -6.30
C LYS A 136 27.18 -0.50 -6.62
N ASN A 137 26.11 0.10 -7.12
CA ASN A 137 26.05 1.54 -7.40
C ASN A 137 26.19 2.38 -6.14
N ILE A 138 25.50 2.00 -5.05
CA ILE A 138 25.60 2.68 -3.76
C ILE A 138 27.02 2.58 -3.19
N VAL A 139 27.68 1.42 -3.28
CA VAL A 139 29.08 1.27 -2.84
C VAL A 139 30.00 2.20 -3.62
N ALA A 140 29.85 2.29 -4.95
CA ALA A 140 30.64 3.19 -5.78
C ALA A 140 30.40 4.67 -5.40
N GLU A 141 29.16 5.08 -5.13
CA GLU A 141 28.84 6.42 -4.66
C GLU A 141 29.44 6.72 -3.27
N ILE A 142 29.37 5.77 -2.33
CA ILE A 142 30.01 5.87 -1.01
C ILE A 142 31.51 6.08 -1.14
N GLU A 143 32.17 5.34 -2.04
CA GLU A 143 33.60 5.44 -2.28
C GLU A 143 33.98 6.82 -2.82
N ILE A 144 33.23 7.33 -3.81
CA ILE A 144 33.40 8.69 -4.33
C ILE A 144 33.21 9.75 -3.23
N LEU A 145 32.18 9.61 -2.41
CA LEU A 145 31.90 10.52 -1.29
C LEU A 145 33.01 10.49 -0.22
N LYS A 146 33.57 9.31 0.07
CA LYS A 146 34.71 9.15 0.98
C LYS A 146 35.97 9.82 0.45
N THR A 147 36.24 9.73 -0.86
CA THR A 147 37.40 10.39 -1.48
C THR A 147 37.22 11.90 -1.65
N SER A 148 35.98 12.38 -1.77
CA SER A 148 35.65 13.80 -1.97
C SER A 148 35.56 14.60 -0.66
N GLY A 149 35.58 13.93 0.50
CA GLY A 149 35.56 14.57 1.81
C GLY A 149 36.82 15.39 2.05
N MET A 150 36.69 16.72 2.07
CA MET A 150 37.77 17.62 2.51
C MET A 150 37.90 17.54 4.04
N ASN A 151 39.12 17.29 4.53
CA ASN A 151 39.52 17.42 5.95
C ASN A 151 38.93 16.40 6.94
N GLY A 152 38.72 15.14 6.53
CA GLY A 152 38.39 14.04 7.47
C GLY A 152 36.96 14.07 8.02
N GLU A 153 36.13 15.03 7.60
CA GLU A 153 34.72 15.09 7.95
C GLU A 153 33.88 14.31 6.91
N PRO A 154 32.94 13.45 7.35
CA PRO A 154 32.08 12.70 6.44
C PRO A 154 31.21 13.66 5.62
N SER A 155 31.27 13.54 4.30
CA SER A 155 30.48 14.38 3.38
C SER A 155 28.97 14.29 3.71
N PRO A 156 28.23 15.41 3.68
CA PRO A 156 26.78 15.40 3.86
C PRO A 156 26.14 14.45 2.84
N GLY A 157 25.54 13.36 3.31
CA GLY A 157 24.96 12.31 2.46
C GLY A 157 25.64 10.94 2.54
N LEU A 158 26.86 10.84 3.09
CA LEU A 158 27.55 9.56 3.29
C LEU A 158 26.74 8.63 4.20
N ALA A 159 26.27 9.12 5.33
CA ALA A 159 25.45 8.36 6.27
C ALA A 159 24.13 7.86 5.63
N ALA A 160 23.50 8.68 4.77
CA ALA A 160 22.29 8.27 4.06
C ALA A 160 22.59 7.11 3.09
N LYS A 161 23.72 7.16 2.39
CA LYS A 161 24.16 6.09 1.48
C LYS A 161 24.57 4.83 2.23
N GLU A 162 25.22 4.95 3.37
CA GLU A 162 25.54 3.81 4.24
C GLU A 162 24.27 3.14 4.79
N THR A 163 23.22 3.90 5.10
CA THR A 163 21.90 3.35 5.44
C THR A 163 21.28 2.61 4.24
N GLN A 164 21.29 3.21 3.04
CA GLN A 164 20.82 2.54 1.83
C GLN A 164 21.58 1.24 1.54
N LEU A 165 22.88 1.21 1.79
CA LEU A 165 23.69 0.00 1.63
C LEU A 165 23.19 -1.13 2.56
N LYS A 166 22.89 -0.81 3.82
CA LYS A 166 22.33 -1.78 4.78
C LYS A 166 20.96 -2.30 4.34
N GLU A 167 20.10 -1.42 3.83
CA GLU A 167 18.79 -1.84 3.29
C GLU A 167 18.95 -2.82 2.13
N TYR A 168 19.88 -2.57 1.20
CA TYR A 168 20.18 -3.52 0.13
C TYR A 168 20.75 -4.83 0.64
N ASP A 169 21.65 -4.80 1.63
CA ASP A 169 22.20 -6.02 2.25
C ASP A 169 21.08 -6.86 2.89
N GLU A 170 20.13 -6.25 3.59
CA GLU A 170 18.97 -6.94 4.16
C GLU A 170 18.04 -7.53 3.09
N ILE A 171 17.77 -6.77 2.02
CA ILE A 171 16.94 -7.25 0.89
C ILE A 171 17.60 -8.49 0.26
N ILE A 172 18.91 -8.43 0.03
CA ILE A 172 19.66 -9.54 -0.56
C ILE A 172 19.62 -10.74 0.39
N ALA A 173 19.91 -10.55 1.68
CA ALA A 173 19.89 -11.62 2.68
C ALA A 173 18.53 -12.34 2.75
N ASN A 174 17.44 -11.56 2.82
CA ASN A 174 16.09 -12.11 2.84
C ASN A 174 15.74 -12.85 1.55
N ALA A 175 16.09 -12.29 0.39
CA ALA A 175 15.85 -12.93 -0.90
C ALA A 175 16.69 -14.20 -1.09
N THR A 176 17.92 -14.25 -0.57
CA THR A 176 18.76 -15.45 -0.61
C THR A 176 18.25 -16.55 0.32
N GLU A 177 17.75 -16.21 1.51
CA GLU A 177 17.12 -17.20 2.38
C GLU A 177 15.84 -17.75 1.76
N GLU A 178 15.02 -16.89 1.13
CA GLU A 178 13.84 -17.34 0.42
C GLU A 178 14.20 -18.27 -0.75
N LEU A 179 15.24 -17.92 -1.53
CA LEU A 179 15.75 -18.78 -2.60
C LEU A 179 16.23 -20.13 -2.05
N ARG A 180 16.93 -20.15 -0.92
CA ARG A 180 17.42 -21.37 -0.25
C ARG A 180 16.26 -22.29 0.11
N LEU A 181 15.18 -21.75 0.69
CA LEU A 181 13.99 -22.52 1.03
C LEU A 181 13.29 -23.08 -0.22
N VAL A 182 13.18 -22.29 -1.30
CA VAL A 182 12.61 -22.74 -2.56
C VAL A 182 13.46 -23.86 -3.20
N GLU A 183 14.78 -23.73 -3.19
CA GLU A 183 15.69 -24.76 -3.70
C GLU A 183 15.67 -26.05 -2.86
N GLU A 184 15.57 -25.92 -1.53
CA GLU A 184 15.38 -27.04 -0.63
C GLU A 184 14.06 -27.77 -0.93
N ALA A 185 12.98 -27.03 -1.16
CA ALA A 185 11.71 -27.62 -1.58
C ALA A 185 11.82 -28.31 -2.95
N LEU A 186 12.50 -27.70 -3.93
CA LEU A 186 12.76 -28.31 -5.24
C LEU A 186 13.57 -29.61 -5.13
N ALA A 187 14.54 -29.68 -4.21
CA ALA A 187 15.34 -30.86 -3.99
C ALA A 187 14.51 -32.05 -3.48
N THR A 188 13.42 -31.80 -2.72
CA THR A 188 12.50 -32.85 -2.27
C THR A 188 11.58 -33.39 -3.37
N LYS A 189 11.47 -32.69 -4.52
CA LYS A 189 10.61 -33.02 -5.66
C LYS A 189 11.39 -33.63 -6.85
N LYS A 190 12.63 -34.05 -6.63
CA LYS A 190 13.49 -34.69 -7.63
C LYS A 190 12.99 -36.07 -8.05
#